data_AF-A0A7S2TXU3-F1
#
_entry.id   AF-A0A7S2TXU3-F1
#
_cell.length_a   1.000
_cell.length_b   1.000
_cell.length_c   1.000
_cell.angle_alpha   90.00
_cell.angle_beta   90.00
_cell.angle_gamma   90.00
#
_symmetry.space_group_name_H-M   'P 1'
#
loop_
_entity.id
_entity.type
_entity.pdbx_description
1 polymer ?
#
loop_
_entity_poly.entity_id
_entity_poly.type
_entity_poly.pdbx_seq_one_letter_code
_entity_poly.pdbx_strand_id
1 'polypeptide(L)'
;VESLFGAKFVIPRLSRYLMCDISGLRALLDAKPSGGWKLIVLDPPWPSMSVQRSQAYKTLQLKDIVHLPIPKMMAKDCWVMVWVTNDPDLHRLVRHKMLRKWKCTYHGVWYWIKVTNTMEPVLPLAPKNPLARRTYEPIIIGRRTTTTPPPPAAAAPAPAPAPA
;
A
#
# COMPACT_ATOMS: atom_id res chain seq x y z
N VAL A 1 -5.04 -7.33 29.45
CA VAL A 1 -4.73 -5.88 29.40
C VAL A 1 -3.25 -5.76 29.70
N GLU A 2 -2.48 -5.17 28.80
CA GLU A 2 -1.03 -4.95 28.99
C GLU A 2 -0.78 -3.49 29.33
N SER A 3 0.23 -3.21 30.16
CA SER A 3 0.64 -1.85 30.49
C SER A 3 1.90 -1.50 29.69
N LEU A 4 1.80 -0.55 28.77
CA LEU A 4 2.91 -0.09 27.92
C LEU A 4 2.96 1.45 28.02
N PHE A 5 4.15 2.02 28.23
CA PHE A 5 4.35 3.49 28.28
C PHE A 5 3.41 4.23 29.25
N GLY A 6 3.03 3.62 30.37
CA GLY A 6 2.11 4.21 31.35
C GLY A 6 0.63 4.18 30.94
N ALA A 7 0.29 3.60 29.78
CA ALA A 7 -1.07 3.41 29.31
C ALA A 7 -1.46 1.91 29.29
N LYS A 8 -2.76 1.65 29.47
CA LYS A 8 -3.33 0.31 29.41
C LYS A 8 -3.81 0.01 27.99
N PHE A 9 -3.33 -1.09 27.42
CA PHE A 9 -3.70 -1.55 26.09
C PHE A 9 -4.46 -2.87 26.15
N VAL A 10 -5.45 -3.00 25.25
CA VAL A 10 -6.13 -4.26 24.96
C VAL A 10 -5.57 -4.79 23.64
N ILE A 11 -4.76 -5.83 23.72
CA ILE A 11 -4.22 -6.51 22.54
C ILE A 11 -5.02 -7.79 22.33
N PRO A 12 -5.68 -7.98 21.17
CA PRO A 12 -6.42 -9.20 20.89
C PRO A 12 -5.54 -10.45 20.92
N ARG A 13 -6.16 -11.61 21.17
CA ARG A 13 -5.47 -12.91 21.06
C ARG A 13 -4.89 -13.05 19.64
N LEU A 14 -3.69 -13.64 19.55
CA LEU A 14 -2.93 -13.82 18.31
C LEU A 14 -2.45 -12.52 17.65
N SER A 15 -2.59 -11.37 18.31
CA SER A 15 -1.97 -10.11 17.88
C SER A 15 -0.69 -9.83 18.67
N ARG A 16 0.20 -9.06 18.05
CA ARG A 16 1.41 -8.50 18.66
C ARG A 16 1.55 -7.06 18.18
N TYR A 17 2.18 -6.24 19.00
CA TYR A 17 2.46 -4.85 18.68
C TYR A 17 3.95 -4.57 18.87
N LEU A 18 4.50 -3.69 18.05
CA LEU A 18 5.88 -3.23 18.13
C LEU A 18 5.88 -1.70 17.98
N MET A 19 6.30 -1.00 19.02
CA MET A 19 6.58 0.45 18.95
C MET A 19 8.07 0.66 18.73
N CYS A 20 8.45 1.04 17.52
CA CYS A 20 9.83 1.38 17.20
C CYS A 20 9.87 2.40 16.06
N ASP A 21 11.03 3.03 15.87
CA ASP A 21 11.31 3.69 14.61
C ASP A 21 11.67 2.66 13.51
N ILE A 22 11.93 3.14 12.29
CA ILE A 22 12.20 2.29 11.13
C ILE A 22 13.48 1.45 11.26
N SER A 23 14.43 1.83 12.12
CA SER A 23 15.62 1.04 12.40
C SER A 23 15.30 -0.22 13.20
N GLY A 24 14.24 -0.19 14.02
CA GLY A 24 13.73 -1.32 14.80
C GLY A 24 13.00 -2.38 13.98
N LEU A 25 12.82 -2.18 12.68
CA LEU A 25 12.08 -3.07 11.78
C LEU A 25 12.67 -4.49 11.71
N ARG A 26 13.92 -4.69 12.12
CA ARG A 26 14.54 -6.01 12.25
C ARG A 26 13.78 -6.93 13.21
N ALA A 27 13.20 -6.40 14.28
CA ALA A 27 12.40 -7.18 15.21
C ALA A 27 11.18 -7.83 14.54
N LEU A 28 10.60 -7.22 13.50
CA LEU A 28 9.55 -7.86 12.71
C LEU A 28 10.09 -9.09 11.97
N LEU A 29 11.26 -8.99 11.34
CA LEU A 29 11.85 -10.12 10.60
C LEU A 29 12.07 -11.36 11.48
N ASP A 30 12.44 -11.12 12.73
CA ASP A 30 12.67 -12.16 13.74
C ASP A 30 11.34 -12.73 14.27
N ALA A 31 10.30 -11.89 14.39
CA ALA A 31 8.97 -12.28 14.88
C ALA A 31 8.04 -12.89 13.82
N LYS A 32 8.40 -12.88 12.54
CA LYS A 32 7.54 -13.39 11.46
C LYS A 32 7.27 -14.90 11.63
N PRO A 33 6.07 -15.39 11.25
CA PRO A 33 5.78 -16.82 11.28
C PRO A 33 6.68 -17.62 10.32
N SER A 34 6.79 -18.93 10.55
CA SER A 34 7.47 -19.83 9.60
C SER A 34 6.81 -19.72 8.23
N GLY A 35 7.58 -19.26 7.24
CA GLY A 35 7.09 -18.99 5.89
C GLY A 35 6.67 -17.55 5.60
N GLY A 36 6.71 -16.62 6.56
CA GLY A 36 6.44 -15.18 6.35
C GLY A 36 4.96 -14.78 6.38
N TRP A 37 4.67 -13.49 6.27
CA TRP A 37 3.29 -12.98 6.29
C TRP A 37 2.61 -13.11 4.92
N LYS A 38 1.32 -13.45 4.93
CA LYS A 38 0.49 -13.56 3.72
C LYS A 38 -0.13 -12.23 3.28
N LEU A 39 -0.20 -11.25 4.18
CA LEU A 39 -0.70 -9.90 3.90
C LEU A 39 0.18 -8.90 4.65
N ILE A 40 0.63 -7.86 3.94
CA ILE A 40 1.33 -6.71 4.51
C ILE A 40 0.61 -5.45 4.05
N VAL A 41 0.16 -4.64 4.99
CA VAL A 41 -0.47 -3.34 4.71
C VAL A 41 0.48 -2.25 5.22
N LEU A 42 0.74 -1.26 4.38
CA LEU A 42 1.61 -0.14 4.69
C LEU A 42 0.85 1.17 4.54
N ASP A 43 1.03 2.06 5.50
CA ASP A 43 0.68 3.48 5.40
C ASP A 43 1.92 4.34 5.69
N PRO A 44 2.81 4.52 4.70
CA PRO A 44 4.04 5.24 4.91
C PRO A 44 3.81 6.75 5.10
N PRO A 45 4.64 7.43 5.92
CA PRO A 45 4.59 8.87 6.09
C PRO A 45 5.14 9.59 4.85
N TRP A 46 4.34 9.65 3.78
CA TRP A 46 4.73 10.27 2.51
C TRP A 46 5.15 11.73 2.71
N PRO A 47 6.25 12.18 2.08
CA PRO A 47 6.62 13.60 2.09
C PRO A 47 5.47 14.44 1.53
N SER A 48 5.03 15.45 2.27
CA SER A 48 4.06 16.42 1.78
C SER A 48 4.45 17.82 2.23
N MET A 49 4.11 18.82 1.42
CA MET A 49 4.37 20.23 1.77
C MET A 49 3.63 20.68 3.04
N SER A 50 2.51 20.03 3.37
CA SER A 50 1.76 20.31 4.61
C SER A 50 2.51 19.81 5.85
N VAL A 51 3.10 18.62 5.75
CA VAL A 51 3.89 18.02 6.84
C VAL A 51 5.22 18.76 7.02
N GLN A 52 5.87 19.14 5.91
CA GLN A 52 7.09 19.95 5.95
C GLN A 52 6.88 21.30 6.65
N ARG A 53 5.69 21.92 6.50
CA ARG A 53 5.33 23.18 7.14
C ARG A 53 4.91 23.04 8.61
N SER A 54 4.28 21.94 8.98
CA SER A 54 3.77 21.71 10.34
C SER A 54 4.77 21.04 11.28
N GLN A 55 5.83 20.40 10.75
CA GLN A 55 6.80 19.58 11.49
C GLN A 55 6.16 18.51 12.41
N ALA A 56 4.92 18.11 12.15
CA ALA A 56 4.15 17.24 13.03
C ALA A 56 4.79 15.84 13.21
N TYR A 57 5.61 15.40 12.25
CA TYR A 57 6.42 14.18 12.36
C TYR A 57 7.62 14.23 11.40
N LYS A 58 8.67 13.45 11.69
CA LYS A 58 9.82 13.29 10.77
C LYS A 58 9.37 12.50 9.54
N THR A 59 9.38 13.13 8.38
CA THR A 59 9.11 12.43 7.10
C THR A 59 10.27 11.52 6.75
N LEU A 60 9.98 10.28 6.35
CA LEU A 60 10.98 9.41 5.73
C LEU A 60 11.26 9.87 4.30
N GLN A 61 12.52 9.82 3.86
CA GLN A 61 12.80 10.07 2.45
C GLN A 61 12.18 8.94 1.62
N LEU A 62 11.68 9.27 0.42
CA LEU A 62 11.09 8.28 -0.49
C LEU A 62 12.03 7.09 -0.72
N LYS A 63 13.34 7.34 -0.75
CA LYS A 63 14.35 6.29 -0.90
C LYS A 63 14.27 5.28 0.25
N ASP A 64 14.07 5.72 1.49
CA ASP A 64 14.10 4.83 2.66
C ASP A 64 12.86 3.91 2.66
N ILE A 65 11.70 4.46 2.30
CA ILE A 65 10.44 3.71 2.12
C ILE A 65 10.61 2.63 1.03
N VAL A 66 11.21 2.99 -0.11
CA VAL A 66 11.47 2.04 -1.21
C VAL A 66 12.48 0.94 -0.81
N HIS A 67 13.34 1.19 0.18
CA HIS A 67 14.36 0.24 0.65
C HIS A 67 13.91 -0.61 1.84
N LEU A 68 12.66 -0.46 2.29
CA LEU A 68 12.09 -1.33 3.31
C LEU A 68 12.27 -2.83 2.93
N PRO A 69 12.72 -3.67 3.88
CA PRO A 69 12.99 -5.09 3.67
C PRO A 69 11.71 -5.96 3.55
N ILE A 70 10.62 -5.41 3.01
CA ILE A 70 9.34 -6.11 2.79
C ILE A 70 9.53 -7.46 2.11
N PRO A 71 10.44 -7.66 1.13
CA PRO A 71 10.62 -8.96 0.51
C PRO A 71 11.04 -10.09 1.44
N LYS A 72 11.76 -9.77 2.52
CA LYS A 72 12.24 -10.72 3.53
C LYS A 72 11.15 -11.09 4.54
N MET A 73 10.08 -10.30 4.56
CA MET A 73 8.91 -10.43 5.44
C MET A 73 7.84 -11.32 4.81
N MET A 74 7.68 -11.22 3.50
CA MET A 74 6.59 -11.86 2.76
C MET A 74 6.70 -13.38 2.66
N ALA A 75 5.54 -14.02 2.68
CA ALA A 75 5.37 -15.39 2.24
C ALA A 75 5.54 -15.56 0.72
N LYS A 76 5.58 -16.82 0.27
CA LYS A 76 5.65 -17.22 -1.15
C LYS A 76 4.46 -16.69 -1.95
N ASP A 77 3.26 -16.79 -1.37
CA ASP A 77 2.04 -16.11 -1.84
C ASP A 77 1.67 -15.04 -0.81
N CYS A 78 1.82 -13.78 -1.20
CA CYS A 78 1.63 -12.67 -0.28
C CYS A 78 1.08 -11.43 -0.99
N TRP A 79 0.06 -10.83 -0.37
CA TRP A 79 -0.50 -9.55 -0.75
C TRP A 79 0.23 -8.41 -0.07
N VAL A 80 0.47 -7.34 -0.82
CA VAL A 80 1.01 -6.08 -0.30
C VAL A 80 0.06 -4.97 -0.69
N MET A 81 -0.39 -4.22 0.30
CA MET A 81 -1.26 -3.07 0.11
C MET A 81 -0.55 -1.83 0.62
N VAL A 82 -0.50 -0.80 -0.20
CA VAL A 82 0.20 0.45 0.12
C VAL A 82 -0.78 1.60 -0.01
N TRP A 83 -1.12 2.23 1.11
CA TRP A 83 -1.83 3.49 1.11
C TRP A 83 -0.95 4.56 0.45
N VAL A 84 -1.54 5.31 -0.46
CA VAL A 84 -0.89 6.43 -1.13
C VAL A 84 -1.80 7.66 -1.13
N THR A 85 -1.21 8.83 -1.30
CA THR A 85 -1.98 10.04 -1.56
C THR A 85 -2.42 10.09 -3.04
N ASN A 86 -3.26 11.06 -3.40
CA ASN A 86 -3.70 11.29 -4.78
C ASN A 86 -2.60 11.83 -5.73
N ASP A 87 -1.34 11.79 -5.31
CA ASP A 87 -0.19 12.20 -6.11
C ASP A 87 0.13 11.16 -7.22
N PRO A 88 -0.02 11.52 -8.51
CA PRO A 88 0.28 10.62 -9.62
C PRO A 88 1.72 10.10 -9.65
N ASP A 89 2.69 10.87 -9.14
CA ASP A 89 4.08 10.47 -9.09
C ASP A 89 4.31 9.40 -8.04
N LEU A 90 3.62 9.53 -6.91
CA LEU A 90 3.61 8.51 -5.87
C LEU A 90 2.94 7.21 -6.34
N HIS A 91 1.82 7.31 -7.07
CA HIS A 91 1.20 6.16 -7.71
C HIS A 91 2.19 5.43 -8.64
N ARG A 92 2.90 6.19 -9.48
CA ARG A 92 3.89 5.64 -10.41
C ARG A 92 5.07 5.02 -9.67
N LEU A 93 5.56 5.67 -8.61
CA LEU A 93 6.63 5.15 -7.75
C LEU A 93 6.26 3.80 -7.14
N VAL A 94 5.08 3.70 -6.52
CA VAL A 94 4.65 2.47 -5.86
C VAL A 94 4.46 1.36 -6.90
N ARG A 95 3.70 1.63 -7.97
CA ARG A 95 3.36 0.64 -8.99
C ARG A 95 4.57 0.12 -9.75
N HIS A 96 5.46 1.00 -10.21
CA HIS A 96 6.53 0.62 -11.15
C HIS A 96 7.88 0.41 -10.48
N LYS A 97 8.11 0.98 -9.29
CA LYS A 97 9.38 0.84 -8.56
C LYS A 97 9.25 -0.05 -7.33
N MET A 98 8.35 0.28 -6.39
CA MET A 98 8.27 -0.44 -5.12
C MET A 98 7.76 -1.87 -5.30
N LEU A 99 6.61 -2.07 -5.96
CA LEU A 99 6.07 -3.42 -6.18
C LEU A 99 7.06 -4.31 -6.93
N ARG A 100 7.69 -3.79 -7.99
CA ARG A 100 8.72 -4.52 -8.76
C ARG A 100 9.91 -4.90 -7.88
N LYS A 101 10.46 -3.96 -7.11
CA LYS A 101 11.57 -4.23 -6.16
C LYS A 101 11.16 -5.25 -5.10
N TRP A 102 9.88 -5.26 -4.74
CA TRP A 102 9.33 -6.25 -3.81
C TRP A 102 8.90 -7.57 -4.45
N LYS A 103 9.20 -7.79 -5.73
CA LYS A 103 8.81 -9.00 -6.47
C LYS A 103 7.28 -9.24 -6.43
N CYS A 104 6.52 -8.16 -6.52
CA CYS A 104 5.07 -8.17 -6.60
C CYS A 104 4.63 -7.73 -8.00
N THR A 105 3.59 -8.36 -8.53
CA THR A 105 2.84 -7.84 -9.67
C THR A 105 1.77 -6.87 -9.17
N TYR A 106 1.47 -5.86 -9.98
CA TYR A 106 0.36 -4.94 -9.69
C TYR A 106 -0.97 -5.66 -9.93
N HIS A 107 -1.90 -5.55 -8.99
CA HIS A 107 -3.21 -6.20 -9.07
C HIS A 107 -4.36 -5.20 -9.21
N GLY A 108 -4.25 -4.01 -8.60
CA GLY A 108 -5.32 -3.01 -8.68
C GLY A 108 -5.13 -1.85 -7.72
N VAL A 109 -6.13 -0.97 -7.67
CA VAL A 109 -6.25 0.10 -6.68
C VAL A 109 -7.63 -0.01 -6.02
N TRP A 110 -7.69 0.10 -4.70
CA TRP A 110 -8.91 0.40 -3.97
C TRP A 110 -8.96 1.88 -3.60
N TYR A 111 -10.17 2.44 -3.53
CA TYR A 111 -10.38 3.82 -3.13
C TYR A 111 -11.21 3.84 -1.86
N TRP A 112 -10.65 4.38 -0.79
CA TRP A 112 -11.40 4.68 0.42
C TRP A 112 -12.08 6.04 0.28
N ILE A 113 -13.38 6.02 0.00
CA ILE A 113 -14.19 7.23 -0.16
C ILE A 113 -14.60 7.75 1.22
N LYS A 114 -14.33 9.02 1.47
CA LYS A 114 -14.76 9.77 2.65
C LYS A 114 -16.17 10.30 2.39
N VAL A 115 -17.08 9.94 3.29
CA VAL A 115 -18.50 10.31 3.23
C VAL A 115 -18.94 11.02 4.50
N THR A 116 -20.02 11.78 4.42
CA THR A 116 -20.75 12.37 5.55
C THR A 116 -21.50 11.30 6.33
N ASN A 117 -22.14 11.70 7.44
CA ASN A 117 -23.07 10.82 8.17
C ASN A 117 -24.32 10.43 7.36
N THR A 118 -24.61 11.15 6.27
CA THR A 118 -25.69 10.84 5.30
C THR A 118 -25.21 9.98 4.14
N MET A 119 -23.99 9.43 4.19
CA MET A 119 -23.36 8.62 3.13
C MET A 119 -23.09 9.39 1.82
N GLU A 120 -23.06 10.71 1.87
CA GLU A 120 -22.73 11.54 0.71
C GLU A 120 -21.22 11.84 0.67
N PRO A 121 -20.57 11.88 -0.51
CA PRO A 121 -19.17 12.24 -0.60
C PRO A 121 -18.88 13.64 -0.02
N VAL A 122 -17.83 13.77 0.79
CA VAL A 122 -17.45 15.06 1.42
C VAL A 122 -17.07 16.12 0.38
N LEU A 123 -16.50 15.70 -0.76
CA LEU A 123 -16.27 16.54 -1.95
C LEU A 123 -16.77 15.80 -3.20
N PRO A 124 -17.03 16.50 -4.33
CA PRO A 124 -17.39 15.84 -5.57
C PRO A 124 -16.36 14.78 -6.01
N LEU A 125 -16.84 13.59 -6.39
CA LEU A 125 -15.99 12.48 -6.85
C LEU A 125 -15.23 12.80 -8.15
N ALA A 126 -15.87 13.56 -9.05
CA ALA A 126 -15.31 14.03 -10.31
C ALA A 126 -15.23 15.57 -10.31
N PRO A 127 -14.25 16.16 -9.61
CA PRO A 127 -14.11 17.61 -9.58
C PRO A 127 -13.67 18.13 -10.96
N LYS A 128 -14.28 19.24 -11.40
CA LYS A 128 -13.94 19.89 -12.68
C LYS A 128 -12.51 20.43 -12.71
N ASN A 129 -11.97 20.82 -11.55
CA ASN A 129 -10.60 21.28 -11.40
C ASN A 129 -9.68 20.09 -11.05
N PRO A 130 -8.70 19.74 -11.90
CA PRO A 130 -7.75 18.66 -11.62
C PRO A 130 -6.97 18.84 -10.31
N LEU A 131 -6.71 20.09 -9.91
CA LEU A 131 -5.96 20.45 -8.70
C LEU A 131 -6.81 20.42 -7.42
N ALA A 132 -8.13 20.19 -7.52
CA ALA A 132 -8.99 20.13 -6.36
C ALA A 132 -8.63 18.94 -5.45
N ARG A 133 -8.83 19.12 -4.14
CA ARG A 133 -8.76 18.02 -3.17
C ARG A 133 -9.73 16.91 -3.58
N ARG A 134 -9.33 15.67 -3.34
CA ARG A 134 -10.17 14.49 -3.57
C ARG A 134 -10.83 14.05 -2.27
N THR A 135 -12.02 13.46 -2.39
CA THR A 135 -12.77 12.88 -1.26
C THR A 135 -12.40 11.42 -1.00
N TYR A 136 -11.31 10.93 -1.57
CA TYR A 136 -10.93 9.53 -1.46
C TYR A 136 -9.42 9.38 -1.31
N GLU A 137 -9.02 8.26 -0.72
CA GLU A 137 -7.62 7.88 -0.55
C GLU A 137 -7.35 6.54 -1.24
N PRO A 138 -6.38 6.47 -2.17
CA PRO A 138 -6.05 5.25 -2.88
C PRO A 138 -5.18 4.27 -2.09
N ILE A 139 -5.42 2.98 -2.31
CA ILE A 139 -4.61 1.87 -1.80
C ILE A 139 -4.17 1.02 -2.99
N ILE A 140 -2.87 1.02 -3.29
CA ILE A 140 -2.31 0.21 -4.37
C ILE A 140 -2.10 -1.21 -3.88
N ILE A 141 -2.58 -2.18 -4.64
CA ILE A 141 -2.52 -3.60 -4.32
C ILE A 141 -1.55 -4.29 -5.25
N GLY A 142 -0.60 -5.01 -4.66
CA GLY A 142 0.28 -5.93 -5.35
C GLY A 142 0.23 -7.33 -4.75
N ARG A 143 0.65 -8.32 -5.53
CA ARG A 143 0.75 -9.71 -5.09
C ARG A 143 2.07 -10.32 -5.51
N ARG A 144 2.73 -11.01 -4.60
CA ARG A 144 3.79 -11.95 -4.92
C ARG A 144 3.18 -13.32 -5.07
N THR A 145 3.51 -13.99 -6.17
CA THR A 145 3.20 -15.40 -6.40
C THR A 145 4.49 -16.12 -6.80
N THR A 146 4.58 -17.41 -6.49
CA THR A 146 5.65 -18.28 -7.00
C THR A 146 5.34 -18.84 -8.38
N THR A 147 4.09 -18.72 -8.84
CA THR A 147 3.66 -19.17 -10.15
C THR A 147 4.15 -18.18 -11.20
N THR A 148 4.94 -18.67 -12.17
CA THR A 148 5.27 -17.96 -13.40
C THR A 148 3.99 -17.40 -14.01
N PRO A 149 3.95 -16.14 -14.48
CA PRO A 149 2.78 -15.62 -15.16
C PRO A 149 2.42 -16.60 -16.30
N PRO A 150 1.13 -16.94 -16.51
CA PRO A 150 0.74 -17.61 -17.73
C PRO A 150 1.24 -16.76 -18.92
N PRO A 151 1.72 -17.39 -20.00
CA PRO A 151 2.12 -16.65 -21.19
C PRO A 151 0.98 -15.71 -21.60
N PRO A 152 1.27 -14.51 -22.13
CA PRO A 152 0.24 -13.61 -22.61
C PRO A 152 -0.69 -14.40 -23.53
N ALA A 153 -2.00 -14.34 -23.26
CA ALA A 153 -2.99 -15.02 -24.08
C ALA A 153 -2.69 -14.69 -25.54
N ALA A 154 -2.52 -15.73 -26.37
CA ALA A 154 -2.31 -15.56 -27.80
C ALA A 154 -3.37 -14.58 -28.32
N ALA A 155 -2.93 -13.55 -29.05
CA ALA A 155 -3.82 -12.56 -29.61
C ALA A 155 -5.00 -13.27 -30.27
N ALA A 156 -6.22 -12.89 -29.89
CA ALA A 156 -7.42 -13.44 -30.47
C ALA A 156 -7.31 -13.33 -32.01
N PRO A 157 -7.63 -14.40 -32.77
CA PRO A 157 -7.60 -14.33 -34.22
C PRO A 157 -8.49 -13.18 -34.69
N ALA A 158 -7.99 -12.40 -35.65
CA ALA A 158 -8.70 -11.25 -36.21
C ALA A 158 -10.12 -11.67 -36.65
N PRO A 159 -11.14 -10.81 -36.44
CA PRO A 159 -12.50 -11.11 -36.87
C PRO A 159 -12.51 -11.36 -38.38
N ALA A 160 -13.18 -12.44 -38.78
CA ALA A 160 -13.35 -12.79 -40.19
C ALA A 160 -14.03 -11.63 -40.95
N PRO A 161 -13.62 -11.35 -42.20
CA PRO A 161 -14.25 -10.29 -42.99
C PRO A 161 -15.74 -10.60 -43.21
N ALA A 162 -16.57 -9.57 -43.07
CA ALA A 162 -18.00 -9.66 -43.26
C ALA A 162 -18.33 -10.09 -44.71
N PRO A 163 -19.37 -10.93 -44.92
CA PRO A 163 -19.80 -11.31 -46.25
C PRO A 163 -20.31 -10.10 -47.04
N ALA A 164 -20.04 -10.13 -48.36
CA ALA A 164 -20.38 -9.10 -49.34
C ALA A 164 -21.88 -8.92 -49.55
#